data_AF-A0A2E7C247-F1
#
_entry.id   AF-A0A2E7C247-F1
#
_cell.length_a   1.000
_cell.length_b   1.000
_cell.length_c   1.000
_cell.angle_alpha   90.00
_cell.angle_beta   90.00
_cell.angle_gamma   90.00
#
_symmetry.space_group_name_H-M   'P 1'
#
loop_
_entity.id
_entity.type
_entity.pdbx_description
1 polymer ?
#
loop_
_entity_poly.entity_id
_entity_poly.type
_entity_poly.pdbx_seq_one_letter_code
_entity_poly.pdbx_strand_id
1 'polypeptide(L)'
;MSHTDAKELLAAVQGFLRQSVLPQLEGFDAYTTRVAANSLAIVSREIAARDDILELDREAGSRWLGPAAGASPDEENHPAARALSLALRDGRLQVSGAFIDYLRERTLRQMAIDNPRYSGFKQARQRWPELAAAAGLAEPSNS
;
A
#
# COMPACT_ATOMS: atom_id res chain seq x y z
N MET A 1 -18.38 -17.40 -17.70
CA MET A 1 -18.09 -16.14 -18.40
C MET A 1 -16.75 -15.65 -17.87
N SER A 2 -15.77 -15.37 -18.73
CA SER A 2 -14.47 -14.85 -18.28
C SER A 2 -14.70 -13.46 -17.68
N HIS A 3 -14.68 -13.35 -16.36
CA HIS A 3 -14.71 -12.05 -15.70
C HIS A 3 -13.33 -11.45 -15.84
N THR A 4 -13.17 -10.40 -16.65
CA THR A 4 -11.89 -9.70 -16.73
C THR A 4 -11.58 -9.07 -15.39
N ASP A 5 -10.42 -9.38 -14.82
CA ASP A 5 -9.98 -8.80 -13.54
C ASP A 5 -9.67 -7.31 -13.75
N ALA A 6 -10.08 -6.45 -12.82
CA ALA A 6 -9.75 -5.03 -12.83
C ALA A 6 -8.23 -4.81 -12.97
N LYS A 7 -7.40 -5.68 -12.38
CA LYS A 7 -5.94 -5.64 -12.53
C LYS A 7 -5.49 -5.90 -13.97
N GLU A 8 -6.14 -6.81 -14.68
CA GLU A 8 -5.83 -7.09 -16.10
C GLU A 8 -6.19 -5.91 -16.99
N LEU A 9 -7.35 -5.27 -16.74
CA LEU A 9 -7.76 -4.07 -17.47
C LEU A 9 -6.77 -2.91 -17.25
N LEU A 10 -6.39 -2.65 -15.99
CA LEU A 10 -5.40 -1.63 -15.65
C LEU A 10 -4.05 -1.90 -16.30
N ALA A 11 -3.58 -3.15 -16.28
CA ALA A 11 -2.33 -3.56 -16.90
C ALA A 11 -2.37 -3.39 -18.43
N ALA A 12 -3.48 -3.76 -19.09
CA ALA A 12 -3.66 -3.61 -20.52
C ALA A 12 -3.62 -2.12 -20.94
N VAL A 13 -4.36 -1.26 -20.23
CA VAL A 13 -4.37 0.18 -20.51
C VAL A 13 -3.00 0.80 -20.25
N GLN A 14 -2.35 0.46 -19.14
CA GLN A 14 -0.99 0.92 -18.85
C GLN A 14 0.00 0.49 -19.94
N GLY A 15 -0.10 -0.75 -20.43
CA GLY A 15 0.71 -1.29 -21.53
C GLY A 15 0.51 -0.48 -22.81
N PHE A 16 -0.73 -0.26 -23.21
CA PHE A 16 -1.08 0.55 -24.38
C PHE A 16 -0.52 1.98 -24.28
N LEU A 17 -0.72 2.65 -23.14
CA LEU A 17 -0.21 4.01 -22.93
C LEU A 17 1.31 4.08 -23.07
N ARG A 18 2.04 3.11 -22.51
CA ARG A 18 3.52 3.12 -22.51
C ARG A 18 4.12 2.68 -23.83
N GLN A 19 3.56 1.66 -24.46
CA GLN A 19 4.17 0.98 -25.60
C GLN A 19 3.66 1.52 -26.94
N SER A 20 2.41 1.99 -26.99
CA SER A 20 1.77 2.43 -28.23
C SER A 20 1.60 3.95 -28.28
N VAL A 21 1.11 4.57 -27.20
CA VAL A 21 0.79 6.02 -27.21
C VAL A 21 2.02 6.89 -26.96
N LEU A 22 2.73 6.67 -25.85
CA LEU A 22 3.83 7.52 -25.41
C LEU A 22 4.95 7.72 -26.48
N PRO A 23 5.36 6.71 -27.28
CA PRO A 23 6.39 6.91 -28.30
C PRO A 23 6.02 7.91 -29.42
N GLN A 24 4.73 8.23 -29.56
CA GLN A 24 4.21 9.14 -30.59
C GLN A 24 3.99 10.57 -30.07
N LEU A 25 4.26 10.83 -28.79
CA LEU A 25 4.00 12.10 -28.13
C LEU A 25 5.31 12.79 -27.75
N GLU A 26 5.26 14.12 -27.71
CA GLU A 26 6.36 14.96 -27.21
C GLU A 26 5.85 16.00 -26.21
N GLY A 27 6.78 16.71 -25.56
CA GLY A 27 6.45 17.83 -24.68
C GLY A 27 5.50 17.48 -23.54
N PHE A 28 4.45 18.31 -23.39
CA PHE A 28 3.49 18.23 -22.29
C PHE A 28 2.61 16.96 -22.35
N ASP A 29 2.22 16.53 -23.54
CA ASP A 29 1.37 15.34 -23.70
C ASP A 29 2.14 14.07 -23.32
N ALA A 30 3.40 13.95 -23.74
CA ALA A 30 4.27 12.85 -23.33
C ALA A 30 4.52 12.83 -21.82
N TYR A 31 4.61 13.99 -21.17
CA TYR A 31 4.67 14.08 -19.72
C TYR A 31 3.38 13.59 -19.06
N THR A 32 2.23 14.10 -19.50
CA THR A 32 0.92 13.75 -18.94
C THR A 32 0.59 12.27 -19.12
N THR A 33 0.94 11.66 -20.26
CA THR A 33 0.78 10.21 -20.49
C THR A 33 1.65 9.39 -19.53
N ARG A 34 2.87 9.83 -19.21
CA ARG A 34 3.70 9.16 -18.19
C ARG A 34 3.07 9.23 -16.81
N VAL A 35 2.49 10.38 -16.45
CA VAL A 35 1.76 10.55 -15.18
C VAL A 35 0.56 9.60 -15.13
N ALA A 36 -0.28 9.58 -16.17
CA ALA A 36 -1.44 8.69 -16.25
C ALA A 36 -1.03 7.22 -16.13
N ALA A 37 -0.02 6.78 -16.88
CA ALA A 37 0.49 5.41 -16.79
C ALA A 37 1.12 5.08 -15.44
N ASN A 38 1.60 6.06 -14.68
CA ASN A 38 2.08 5.88 -13.31
C ASN A 38 0.91 5.77 -12.33
N SER A 39 -0.11 6.61 -12.46
CA SER A 39 -1.33 6.56 -11.64
C SER A 39 -2.04 5.21 -11.77
N LEU A 40 -2.20 4.68 -12.99
CA LEU A 40 -2.76 3.33 -13.18
C LEU A 40 -1.95 2.24 -12.49
N ALA A 41 -0.62 2.38 -12.50
CA ALA A 41 0.26 1.43 -11.83
C ALA A 41 0.12 1.50 -10.30
N ILE A 42 -0.09 2.70 -9.73
CA ILE A 42 -0.38 2.88 -8.30
C ILE A 42 -1.68 2.19 -7.94
N VAL A 43 -2.77 2.46 -8.66
CA VAL A 43 -4.09 1.84 -8.42
C VAL A 43 -4.01 0.32 -8.52
N SER A 44 -3.27 -0.22 -9.49
CA SER A 44 -3.06 -1.67 -9.60
C SER A 44 -2.38 -2.26 -8.36
N ARG A 45 -1.40 -1.56 -7.76
CA ARG A 45 -0.76 -1.98 -6.51
C ARG A 45 -1.67 -1.81 -5.30
N GLU A 46 -2.46 -0.74 -5.24
CA GLU A 46 -3.48 -0.54 -4.19
C GLU A 46 -4.46 -1.71 -4.15
N ILE A 47 -5.02 -2.09 -5.30
CA ILE A 47 -5.94 -3.24 -5.40
C ILE A 47 -5.26 -4.53 -4.95
N ALA A 48 -4.00 -4.75 -5.34
CA ALA A 48 -3.26 -5.96 -4.98
C ALA A 48 -2.91 -6.05 -3.49
N ALA A 49 -2.71 -4.91 -2.81
CA ALA A 49 -2.27 -4.84 -1.42
C ALA A 49 -3.41 -4.53 -0.43
N ARG A 50 -4.63 -4.26 -0.91
CA ARG A 50 -5.76 -3.81 -0.10
C ARG A 50 -6.05 -4.74 1.07
N ASP A 51 -6.23 -6.03 0.78
CA ASP A 51 -6.67 -7.01 1.77
C ASP A 51 -5.60 -7.21 2.86
N ASP A 52 -4.33 -7.24 2.48
CA ASP A 52 -3.21 -7.33 3.40
C ASP A 52 -3.12 -6.13 4.37
N ILE A 53 -3.38 -4.91 3.87
CA ILE A 53 -3.40 -3.71 4.71
C ILE A 53 -4.61 -3.71 5.64
N LEU A 54 -5.78 -4.12 5.14
CA LEU A 54 -6.99 -4.22 5.97
C LEU A 54 -6.84 -5.26 7.07
N GLU A 55 -6.21 -6.40 6.78
CA GLU A 55 -5.88 -7.43 7.78
C GLU A 55 -4.96 -6.87 8.85
N LEU A 56 -3.84 -6.25 8.46
CA LEU A 56 -2.90 -5.62 9.38
C LEU A 56 -3.58 -4.58 10.30
N ASP A 57 -4.41 -3.71 9.70
CA ASP A 57 -5.15 -2.69 10.45
C ASP A 57 -6.16 -3.31 11.42
N ARG A 58 -6.85 -4.40 11.03
CA ARG A 58 -7.84 -5.11 11.84
C ARG A 58 -7.21 -5.89 13.00
N GLU A 59 -6.08 -6.56 12.78
CA GLU A 59 -5.29 -7.18 13.85
C GLU A 59 -4.82 -6.13 14.87
N ALA A 60 -4.32 -4.99 14.39
CA ALA A 60 -3.93 -3.87 15.23
C ALA A 60 -5.12 -3.31 16.02
N GLY A 61 -6.25 -3.05 15.37
CA GLY A 61 -7.49 -2.61 16.02
C GLY A 61 -7.91 -3.57 17.14
N SER A 62 -7.90 -4.88 16.86
CA SER A 62 -8.23 -5.91 17.84
C SER A 62 -7.28 -5.91 19.04
N ARG A 63 -5.97 -5.76 18.78
CA ARG A 63 -4.92 -5.79 19.80
C ARG A 63 -4.96 -4.59 20.75
N TRP A 64 -5.18 -3.39 20.23
CA TRP A 64 -5.06 -2.16 21.02
C TRP A 64 -6.39 -1.54 21.45
N LEU A 65 -7.47 -1.80 20.73
CA LEU A 65 -8.81 -1.23 21.01
C LEU A 65 -9.85 -2.30 21.37
N GLY A 66 -9.49 -3.58 21.24
CA GLY A 66 -10.34 -4.72 21.56
C GLY A 66 -11.08 -5.30 20.34
N PRO A 67 -11.68 -6.50 20.47
CA PRO A 67 -12.20 -7.27 19.32
C PRO A 67 -13.26 -6.54 18.48
N ALA A 68 -14.10 -5.71 19.12
CA ALA A 68 -15.15 -4.96 18.44
C ALA A 68 -14.60 -3.88 17.49
N ALA A 69 -13.41 -3.34 17.77
CA ALA A 69 -12.76 -2.35 16.92
C ALA A 69 -12.09 -2.97 15.70
N GLY A 70 -11.71 -4.25 15.77
CA GLY A 70 -11.24 -5.02 14.62
C GLY A 70 -12.37 -5.48 13.71
N ALA A 71 -13.55 -5.80 14.24
CA ALA A 71 -14.64 -6.43 13.51
C ALA A 71 -15.57 -5.48 12.72
N SER A 72 -15.16 -4.23 12.44
CA SER A 72 -16.04 -3.28 11.76
C SER A 72 -16.31 -3.71 10.30
N PRO A 73 -17.58 -3.79 9.88
CA PRO A 73 -17.94 -4.30 8.54
C PRO A 73 -17.74 -3.28 7.40
N ASP A 74 -17.38 -2.04 7.72
CA ASP A 74 -17.11 -1.01 6.70
C ASP A 74 -15.65 -1.11 6.21
N GLU A 75 -15.35 -2.10 5.37
CA GLU A 75 -13.99 -2.28 4.83
C GLU A 75 -13.53 -1.15 3.89
N GLU A 76 -14.48 -0.37 3.34
CA GLU A 76 -14.20 0.63 2.32
C GLU A 76 -13.45 1.85 2.89
N ASN A 77 -13.54 2.08 4.21
CA ASN A 77 -13.00 3.26 4.88
C ASN A 77 -11.85 3.00 5.88
N HIS A 78 -11.17 1.84 5.83
CA HIS A 78 -10.11 1.46 6.78
C HIS A 78 -10.49 1.76 8.25
N PRO A 79 -11.58 1.15 8.75
CA PRO A 79 -12.24 1.57 9.99
C PRO A 79 -11.32 1.40 11.20
N ALA A 80 -10.50 0.35 11.20
CA ALA A 80 -9.56 0.07 12.28
C ALA A 80 -8.40 1.09 12.33
N ALA A 81 -7.79 1.47 11.20
CA ALA A 81 -6.75 2.51 11.17
C ALA A 81 -7.28 3.87 11.63
N ARG A 82 -8.52 4.22 11.24
CA ARG A 82 -9.19 5.43 11.72
C ARG A 82 -9.43 5.37 13.24
N ALA A 83 -9.93 4.25 13.75
CA ALA A 83 -10.15 4.06 15.19
C ALA A 83 -8.85 4.18 15.99
N LEU A 84 -7.75 3.56 15.51
CA LEU A 84 -6.42 3.67 16.11
C LEU A 84 -5.91 5.12 16.12
N SER A 85 -6.09 5.84 15.02
CA SER A 85 -5.70 7.25 14.91
C SER A 85 -6.47 8.14 15.91
N LEU A 86 -7.78 7.91 16.05
CA LEU A 86 -8.61 8.62 17.02
C LEU A 86 -8.21 8.30 18.46
N ALA A 87 -7.96 7.03 18.77
CA ALA A 87 -7.53 6.63 20.10
C ALA A 87 -6.15 7.19 20.47
N LEU A 88 -5.22 7.25 19.51
CA LEU A 88 -3.92 7.90 19.70
C LEU A 88 -4.08 9.40 19.96
N ARG A 89 -4.87 10.10 19.14
CA ARG A 89 -5.17 11.53 19.30
C ARG A 89 -5.78 11.83 20.67
N ASP A 90 -6.71 10.99 21.11
CA ASP A 90 -7.44 11.16 22.36
C ASP A 90 -6.65 10.67 23.59
N GLY A 91 -5.42 10.17 23.43
CA GLY A 91 -4.60 9.63 24.52
C GLY A 91 -5.12 8.32 25.13
N ARG A 92 -6.06 7.65 24.46
CA ARG A 92 -6.67 6.37 24.89
C ARG A 92 -5.83 5.16 24.51
N LEU A 93 -4.82 5.35 23.67
CA LEU A 93 -3.86 4.33 23.25
C LEU A 93 -2.46 4.70 23.77
N GLN A 94 -1.83 3.79 24.49
CA GLN A 94 -0.44 3.92 24.92
C GLN A 94 0.50 3.48 23.80
N VAL A 95 1.45 4.34 23.43
CA VAL A 95 2.42 4.08 22.36
C VAL A 95 3.50 3.14 22.88
N SER A 96 3.41 1.86 22.53
CA SER A 96 4.44 0.85 22.81
C SER A 96 5.38 0.66 21.61
N GLY A 97 6.52 0.01 21.82
CA GLY A 97 7.42 -0.39 20.72
C GLY A 97 6.70 -1.20 19.64
N ALA A 98 5.85 -2.14 20.05
CA ALA A 98 5.06 -2.94 19.12
C ALA A 98 4.04 -2.12 18.31
N PHE A 99 3.50 -1.03 18.87
CA PHE A 99 2.62 -0.12 18.12
C PHE A 99 3.41 0.68 17.08
N ILE A 100 4.62 1.12 17.44
CA ILE A 100 5.53 1.77 16.49
C ILE A 100 5.93 0.81 15.36
N ASP A 101 6.16 -0.47 15.66
CA ASP A 101 6.47 -1.48 14.63
C ASP A 101 5.31 -1.71 13.66
N TYR A 102 4.07 -1.76 14.16
CA TYR A 102 2.87 -1.74 13.32
C TYR A 102 2.84 -0.50 12.39
N LEU A 103 3.08 0.70 12.92
CA LEU A 103 3.09 1.91 12.10
C LEU A 103 4.19 1.88 11.03
N ARG A 104 5.37 1.34 11.36
CA ARG A 104 6.47 1.15 10.40
C ARG A 104 6.10 0.15 9.32
N GLU A 105 5.57 -1.01 9.68
CA GLU A 105 5.14 -2.03 8.72
C GLU A 105 4.06 -1.48 7.78
N ARG A 106 3.03 -0.83 8.32
CA ARG A 106 1.97 -0.18 7.55
C ARG A 106 2.54 0.87 6.59
N THR A 107 3.51 1.66 7.05
CA THR A 107 4.19 2.66 6.22
C THR A 107 5.02 2.02 5.11
N LEU A 108 5.73 0.93 5.37
CA LEU A 108 6.47 0.18 4.35
C LEU A 108 5.54 -0.32 3.25
N ARG A 109 4.37 -0.88 3.62
CA ARG A 109 3.35 -1.33 2.67
C ARG A 109 2.83 -0.17 1.81
N GLN A 110 2.52 0.98 2.41
CA GLN A 110 2.08 2.17 1.66
C GLN A 110 3.16 2.71 0.72
N MET A 111 4.42 2.77 1.16
CA MET A 111 5.52 3.23 0.31
C MET A 111 5.75 2.32 -0.90
N ALA A 112 5.54 1.01 -0.74
CA ALA A 112 5.62 0.04 -1.83
C ALA A 112 4.53 0.28 -2.90
N ILE A 113 3.34 0.72 -2.47
CA ILE A 113 2.24 1.11 -3.34
C ILE A 113 2.56 2.42 -4.07
N ASP A 114 2.93 3.47 -3.34
CA ASP A 114 3.10 4.80 -3.90
C ASP A 114 4.27 4.86 -4.87
N ASN A 115 5.44 4.35 -4.45
CA ASN A 115 6.66 4.38 -5.25
C ASN A 115 7.69 3.33 -4.79
N PRO A 116 7.68 2.12 -5.36
CA PRO A 116 8.62 1.06 -4.99
C PRO A 116 10.08 1.38 -5.37
N ARG A 117 10.31 2.42 -6.18
CA ARG A 117 11.65 2.87 -6.59
C ARG A 117 12.19 4.01 -5.72
N TYR A 118 11.39 4.54 -4.80
CA TYR A 118 11.80 5.63 -3.92
C TYR A 118 13.00 5.21 -3.05
N SER A 119 14.03 6.05 -3.01
CA SER A 119 15.26 5.73 -2.25
C SER A 119 15.01 5.63 -0.75
N GLY A 120 14.07 6.42 -0.20
CA GLY A 120 13.67 6.33 1.20
C GLY A 120 12.99 5.00 1.52
N PHE A 121 12.20 4.44 0.59
CA PHE A 121 11.58 3.12 0.75
C PHE A 121 12.65 2.02 0.83
N LYS A 122 13.63 2.03 -0.09
CA LYS A 122 14.74 1.07 -0.08
C LYS A 122 15.54 1.12 1.22
N GLN A 123 15.85 2.32 1.70
CA GLN A 123 16.54 2.52 2.98
C GLN A 123 15.69 2.02 4.17
N ALA A 124 14.39 2.28 4.16
CA ALA A 124 13.48 1.81 5.20
C ALA A 124 13.42 0.27 5.28
N ARG A 125 13.36 -0.43 4.15
CA ARG A 125 13.43 -1.91 4.09
C ARG A 125 14.71 -2.46 4.69
N GLN A 126 15.85 -1.84 4.37
CA GLN A 126 17.16 -2.24 4.90
C GLN A 126 17.28 -1.97 6.41
N ARG A 127 16.66 -0.88 6.88
CA ARG A 127 16.66 -0.51 8.30
C ARG A 127 15.78 -1.43 9.14
N TRP A 128 14.69 -1.96 8.56
CA TRP A 128 13.73 -2.82 9.25
C TRP A 128 13.49 -4.12 8.49
N PRO A 129 14.51 -5.01 8.41
CA PRO A 129 14.45 -6.21 7.57
C PRO A 129 13.36 -7.19 8.01
N GLU A 130 13.13 -7.34 9.32
CA GLU A 130 12.08 -8.22 9.86
C GLU A 130 10.68 -7.72 9.50
N LEU A 131 10.43 -6.41 9.61
CA LEU A 131 9.15 -5.80 9.22
C LEU A 131 8.95 -5.85 7.70
N ALA A 132 10.02 -5.65 6.93
CA ALA A 132 9.98 -5.82 5.48
C ALA A 132 9.64 -7.27 5.09
N ALA A 133 10.18 -8.27 5.79
CA ALA A 133 9.85 -9.68 5.57
C ALA A 133 8.39 -9.98 5.93
N ALA A 134 7.90 -9.50 7.08
CA ALA A 134 6.49 -9.63 7.49
C ALA A 134 5.54 -8.98 6.46
N ALA A 135 5.96 -7.89 5.84
CA ALA A 135 5.21 -7.20 4.79
C ALA A 135 5.27 -7.88 3.40
N GLY A 136 5.99 -9.00 3.23
CA GLY A 136 6.23 -9.59 1.91
C GLY A 136 7.14 -8.74 1.01
N LEU A 137 7.87 -7.81 1.60
CA LEU A 137 8.76 -6.84 0.96
C LEU A 137 10.23 -7.16 1.22
N ALA A 138 10.60 -8.40 1.54
CA ALA A 138 12.01 -8.79 1.69
C ALA A 138 12.77 -8.54 0.37
N GLU A 139 14.04 -8.14 0.44
CA GLU A 139 14.90 -8.14 -0.76
C GLU A 139 15.07 -9.60 -1.21
N PRO A 140 15.06 -9.89 -2.53
CA PRO A 140 15.46 -11.20 -3.00
C PRO A 140 16.89 -11.47 -2.51
N SER A 141 17.12 -12.64 -1.90
CA SER A 141 18.47 -13.08 -1.56
C SER A 141 19.31 -13.06 -2.84
N ASN A 142 20.40 -12.29 -2.84
CA ASN A 142 21.44 -12.41 -3.87
C ASN A 142 22.11 -13.77 -3.66
N SER A 143 21.59 -14.79 -4.35
CA SER A 143 22.26 -16.09 -4.57
C SER A 143 23.09 -16.03 -5.85
#